data_AF-A0A1F4N9A9-F1
#
_entry.id   AF-A0A1F4N9A9-F1
#
_cell.length_a   1.000
_cell.length_b   1.000
_cell.length_c   1.000
_cell.angle_alpha   90.00
_cell.angle_beta   90.00
_cell.angle_gamma   90.00
#
_symmetry.space_group_name_H-M   'P 1'
#
loop_
_entity.id
_entity.type
_entity.pdbx_description
1 polymer ?
#
loop_
_entity_poly.entity_id
_entity_poly.type
_entity_poly.pdbx_seq_one_letter_code
_entity_poly.pdbx_strand_id
1 'polypeptide(L)'
;MRVATLILLALLAVVHAELWFGKGSVPRVMTLRTELEAQQKANATALARNQQLAAEVRDLQEGLEMVEEKARTELGMVKPDEIYVQMTSQLPQLSPAPVASQP
;
A
#
# COMPACT_ATOMS: atom_id res chain seq x y z
N MET A 1 23.86 26.67 -59.36
CA MET A 1 22.42 26.50 -59.08
C MET A 1 21.98 25.05 -58.90
N ARG A 2 22.22 24.13 -59.86
CA ARG A 2 21.72 22.73 -59.80
C ARG A 2 22.32 21.85 -58.69
N VAL A 3 23.59 22.07 -58.31
CA VAL A 3 24.26 21.27 -57.26
C VAL A 3 23.74 21.64 -55.87
N ALA A 4 23.54 22.93 -55.60
CA ALA A 4 23.00 23.40 -54.33
C ALA A 4 21.58 22.84 -54.07
N THR A 5 20.74 22.78 -55.10
CA THR A 5 19.40 22.18 -54.99
C THR A 5 19.45 20.69 -54.69
N LEU A 6 20.41 19.95 -55.26
CA LEU A 6 20.59 18.52 -54.96
C LEU A 6 21.08 18.29 -53.53
N ILE A 7 21.99 19.14 -53.04
CA ILE A 7 22.46 19.09 -51.64
C ILE A 7 21.30 19.38 -50.68
N LEU A 8 20.50 20.40 -50.96
CA LEU A 8 19.32 20.71 -50.14
C LEU A 8 18.32 19.54 -50.12
N LEU A 9 18.07 18.91 -51.27
CA LEU A 9 17.20 17.73 -51.35
C LEU A 9 17.75 16.55 -50.54
N ALA A 10 19.06 16.31 -50.61
CA ALA A 10 19.69 15.24 -49.83
C ALA A 10 19.57 15.51 -48.32
N LEU A 11 19.86 16.73 -47.88
CA LEU A 11 19.70 17.13 -46.47
C LEU A 11 18.24 17.01 -46.01
N LEU A 12 17.28 17.42 -46.86
CA LEU A 12 15.86 17.30 -46.57
C LEU A 12 15.43 15.84 -46.42
N ALA A 13 15.93 14.96 -47.29
CA ALA A 13 15.66 13.52 -47.24
C ALA A 13 16.22 12.89 -45.96
N VAL A 14 17.43 13.29 -45.53
CA VAL A 14 18.03 12.84 -44.27
C VAL A 14 17.16 13.25 -43.08
N VAL A 15 16.69 14.50 -43.03
CA VAL A 15 15.81 14.97 -41.95
C VAL A 15 14.48 14.20 -41.93
N HIS A 16 13.87 13.95 -43.11
CA HIS A 16 12.64 13.16 -43.18
C HIS A 16 12.85 11.72 -42.73
N ALA A 17 13.97 11.10 -43.10
CA ALA A 17 14.31 9.74 -42.67
C ALA A 17 14.51 9.67 -41.15
N GLU A 18 15.25 10.60 -40.55
CA GLU A 18 15.42 10.69 -39.09
C GLU A 18 14.07 10.91 -38.37
N LEU A 19 13.15 11.67 -38.96
CA LEU A 19 11.84 11.90 -38.34
C LEU A 19 10.95 10.65 -38.35
N TRP A 20 11.06 9.84 -39.42
CA TRP A 20 10.25 8.62 -39.60
C TRP A 20 10.86 7.38 -38.93
N PHE A 21 12.18 7.27 -38.89
CA PHE A 21 12.91 6.07 -38.41
C PHE A 21 13.85 6.34 -37.24
N GLY A 22 14.05 7.59 -36.85
CA GLY A 22 14.96 7.95 -35.77
C GLY A 22 14.45 7.55 -34.39
N LYS A 23 15.23 7.93 -33.39
CA LYS A 23 15.08 7.50 -31.98
C LYS A 23 13.76 7.93 -31.34
N GLY A 24 13.12 8.98 -31.88
CA GLY A 24 11.79 9.47 -31.50
C GLY A 24 10.69 9.13 -32.50
N SER A 25 10.92 8.18 -33.40
CA SER A 25 9.97 7.82 -34.46
C SER A 25 8.61 7.39 -33.91
N VAL A 26 7.56 7.76 -34.66
CA VAL A 26 6.16 7.38 -34.39
C VAL A 26 5.98 5.89 -34.06
N PRO A 27 6.53 4.93 -34.83
CA PRO A 27 6.40 3.51 -34.50
C PRO A 27 6.97 3.14 -33.13
N ARG A 28 8.11 3.74 -32.72
CA ARG A 28 8.73 3.46 -31.42
C ARG A 28 7.87 3.96 -30.26
N VAL A 29 7.28 5.15 -30.40
CA VAL A 29 6.37 5.71 -29.40
C VAL A 29 5.11 4.86 -29.28
N MET A 30 4.57 4.37 -30.40
CA MET A 30 3.40 3.47 -30.38
C MET A 30 3.71 2.16 -29.65
N THR A 31 4.86 1.52 -29.91
CA THR A 31 5.24 0.28 -29.20
C THR A 31 5.39 0.50 -27.70
N LEU A 32 6.03 1.62 -27.30
CA LEU A 32 6.23 1.94 -25.89
C LEU A 32 4.90 2.24 -25.19
N ARG A 33 3.95 2.90 -25.87
CA ARG A 33 2.61 3.14 -25.34
C ARG A 33 1.85 1.84 -25.12
N THR A 34 1.88 0.92 -26.09
CA THR A 34 1.23 -0.39 -25.95
C THR A 34 1.82 -1.20 -24.79
N GLU A 35 3.16 -1.19 -24.65
CA GLU A 35 3.83 -1.88 -23.55
C GLU A 35 3.48 -1.26 -22.19
N LEU A 36 3.45 0.07 -22.12
CA LEU A 36 3.03 0.82 -20.93
C LEU A 36 1.59 0.47 -20.53
N GLU A 37 0.65 0.46 -21.48
CA GLU A 37 -0.75 0.11 -21.23
C GLU A 37 -0.88 -1.34 -20.71
N ALA A 38 -0.13 -2.27 -21.31
CA ALA A 38 -0.10 -3.67 -20.86
C ALA A 38 0.43 -3.78 -19.42
N GLN A 39 1.52 -3.08 -19.09
CA GLN A 39 2.09 -3.07 -17.75
C GLN A 39 1.15 -2.43 -16.73
N GLN A 40 0.49 -1.33 -17.07
CA GLN A 40 -0.49 -0.68 -16.19
C GLN A 40 -1.66 -1.61 -15.89
N LYS A 41 -2.18 -2.33 -16.88
CA LYS A 41 -3.25 -3.30 -16.69
C LYS A 41 -2.82 -4.45 -15.77
N ALA A 42 -1.60 -4.97 -15.97
CA ALA A 42 -1.04 -6.01 -15.11
C ALA A 42 -0.87 -5.52 -13.66
N ASN A 43 -0.35 -4.30 -13.49
CA ASN A 43 -0.16 -3.68 -12.19
C ASN A 43 -1.50 -3.46 -11.46
N ALA A 44 -2.51 -2.92 -12.14
CA ALA A 44 -3.85 -2.73 -11.57
C ALA A 44 -4.46 -4.06 -11.08
N THR A 45 -4.27 -5.14 -11.85
CA THR A 45 -4.73 -6.48 -11.46
C THR A 45 -3.98 -6.99 -10.22
N ALA A 46 -2.66 -6.78 -10.15
CA ALA A 46 -1.87 -7.17 -8.99
C ALA A 46 -2.24 -6.36 -7.74
N LEU A 47 -2.48 -5.06 -7.89
CA LEU A 47 -2.90 -4.17 -6.81
C LEU A 47 -4.23 -4.62 -6.20
N ALA A 48 -5.21 -4.95 -7.03
CA ALA A 48 -6.52 -5.44 -6.58
C ALA A 48 -6.39 -6.74 -5.76
N ARG A 49 -5.57 -7.69 -6.22
CA ARG A 49 -5.30 -8.94 -5.48
C ARG A 49 -4.60 -8.67 -4.16
N ASN A 50 -3.64 -7.76 -4.14
CA ASN A 50 -2.92 -7.41 -2.92
C ASN A 50 -3.87 -6.79 -1.87
N GLN A 51 -4.78 -5.90 -2.31
CA GLN A 51 -5.80 -5.33 -1.43
C GLN A 51 -6.74 -6.40 -0.88
N GLN A 52 -7.17 -7.36 -1.70
CA GLN A 52 -7.98 -8.48 -1.24
C GLN A 52 -7.26 -9.32 -0.18
N LEU A 53 -6.02 -9.74 -0.46
CA LEU A 53 -5.22 -10.54 0.47
C LEU A 53 -4.94 -9.79 1.77
N ALA A 54 -4.69 -8.48 1.71
CA ALA A 54 -4.48 -7.66 2.88
C ALA A 54 -5.75 -7.58 3.76
N ALA A 55 -6.93 -7.56 3.16
CA ALA A 55 -8.19 -7.63 3.89
C ALA A 55 -8.40 -9.01 4.54
N GLU A 56 -8.13 -10.09 3.81
CA GLU A 56 -8.20 -11.46 4.34
C GLU A 56 -7.23 -11.66 5.53
N VAL A 57 -6.00 -11.18 5.42
CA VAL A 57 -5.02 -11.25 6.52
C VAL A 57 -5.48 -10.46 7.74
N ARG A 58 -6.11 -9.30 7.54
CA ARG A 58 -6.65 -8.49 8.63
C ARG A 58 -7.79 -9.20 9.34
N ASP A 59 -8.74 -9.75 8.58
CA ASP A 59 -9.87 -10.52 9.12
C ASP A 59 -9.39 -11.73 9.95
N LEU A 60 -8.37 -12.44 9.46
CA LEU A 60 -7.76 -13.54 10.21
C LEU A 60 -7.08 -13.09 11.50
N GLN A 61 -6.39 -11.94 11.50
CA GLN A 61 -5.79 -11.40 12.72
C GLN A 61 -6.86 -10.97 13.74
N GLU A 62 -7.86 -10.22 13.30
CA GLU A 62 -8.97 -9.79 14.16
C GLU A 62 -9.72 -11.00 14.74
N GLY A 63 -9.99 -12.02 13.92
CA GLY A 63 -10.58 -13.27 14.38
C GLY A 63 -9.75 -14.01 15.43
N LEU A 64 -8.42 -14.04 15.29
CA LEU A 64 -7.53 -14.65 16.28
C LEU A 64 -7.48 -13.85 17.60
N GLU A 65 -7.44 -12.52 17.53
CA GLU A 65 -7.49 -11.64 18.70
C GLU A 65 -8.79 -11.85 19.49
N MET A 66 -9.94 -11.94 18.80
CA MET A 66 -11.23 -12.22 19.43
C MET A 66 -11.27 -13.58 20.15
N VAL A 67 -10.62 -14.60 19.58
CA VAL A 67 -10.52 -15.93 20.21
C VAL A 67 -9.61 -15.88 21.45
N GLU A 68 -8.48 -15.17 21.37
CA GLU A 68 -7.56 -15.00 22.49
C GLU A 68 -8.22 -14.25 23.65
N GLU A 69 -8.96 -13.18 23.38
CA GLU A 69 -9.68 -12.42 24.41
C GLU A 69 -10.77 -13.27 25.09
N LYS A 70 -11.50 -14.09 24.33
CA LYS A 70 -12.46 -15.05 24.89
C LYS A 70 -11.80 -16.09 25.79
N ALA A 71 -10.68 -16.68 25.34
CA ALA A 71 -9.94 -17.66 26.13
C ALA A 71 -9.39 -17.08 27.43
N ARG A 72 -8.88 -15.84 27.39
CA ARG A 72 -8.38 -15.12 28.57
C ARG A 72 -9.51 -14.75 29.54
N THR A 73 -10.62 -14.24 29.02
CA THR A 73 -11.70 -13.67 29.85
C THR A 73 -12.64 -14.74 30.41
N GLU A 74 -12.99 -15.75 29.62
CA GLU A 74 -13.96 -16.78 30.03
C GLU A 74 -13.31 -18.02 30.65
N LEU A 75 -12.14 -18.43 30.16
CA LEU A 75 -11.47 -19.66 30.60
C LEU A 75 -10.27 -19.41 31.52
N GLY A 76 -9.87 -18.14 31.70
CA GLY A 76 -8.68 -17.78 32.48
C GLY A 76 -7.38 -18.34 31.90
N MET A 77 -7.38 -18.70 30.62
CA MET A 77 -6.22 -19.29 29.96
C MET A 77 -5.16 -18.21 29.69
N VAL A 78 -3.92 -18.51 30.04
CA VAL A 78 -2.73 -17.66 29.81
C VAL A 78 -1.63 -18.47 29.13
N LYS A 79 -0.75 -17.84 28.37
CA LYS A 79 0.37 -18.55 27.73
C LYS A 79 1.36 -19.04 28.80
N PRO A 80 2.10 -20.14 28.55
CA PRO A 80 3.20 -20.55 29.42
C PRO A 80 4.18 -19.37 29.61
N ASP A 81 4.60 -19.11 30.86
CA ASP A 81 5.46 -17.99 31.26
C ASP A 81 4.86 -16.57 31.11
N GLU A 82 3.54 -16.43 31.02
CA GLU A 82 2.86 -15.13 30.97
C GLU A 82 2.27 -14.71 32.33
N ILE A 83 2.51 -13.45 32.75
CA ILE A 83 1.86 -12.83 33.90
C ILE A 83 0.78 -11.85 33.41
N TYR A 84 -0.49 -12.19 33.62
CA TYR A 84 -1.63 -11.35 33.22
C TYR A 84 -2.10 -10.46 34.38
N VAL A 85 -2.10 -9.13 34.19
CA VAL A 85 -2.50 -8.14 35.19
C VAL A 85 -3.72 -7.35 34.70
N GLN A 86 -4.86 -7.51 35.36
CA GLN A 86 -6.06 -6.69 35.12
C GLN A 86 -6.04 -5.46 36.01
N MET A 87 -5.99 -4.27 35.40
CA MET A 87 -6.14 -3.00 36.12
C MET A 87 -7.64 -2.66 36.22
N THR A 88 -8.25 -2.86 37.38
CA THR A 88 -9.57 -2.28 37.68
C THR A 88 -9.37 -0.87 38.24
N SER A 89 -9.89 0.13 37.53
CA SER A 89 -9.90 1.53 37.97
C SER A 89 -11.01 1.79 39.00
N GLN A 90 -11.16 0.92 40.00
CA GLN A 90 -11.88 1.30 41.22
C GLN A 90 -10.87 2.03 42.11
N LEU A 91 -10.82 3.36 41.96
CA LEU A 91 -10.25 4.22 42.98
C LEU A 91 -10.87 3.80 44.32
N PRO A 92 -10.05 3.48 45.34
CA PRO A 92 -10.58 3.20 46.67
C PRO A 92 -11.46 4.39 47.05
N GLN A 93 -12.77 4.17 47.17
CA GLN A 93 -13.62 5.17 47.79
C GLN A 93 -13.15 5.25 49.24
N LEU A 94 -12.24 6.20 49.51
CA LEU A 94 -11.87 6.57 50.86
C LEU A 94 -13.16 6.96 51.55
N SER A 95 -13.67 6.04 52.37
CA SER A 95 -14.78 6.34 53.28
C SER A 95 -14.35 7.55 54.09
N PRO A 96 -15.12 8.65 54.12
CA PRO A 96 -14.72 9.85 54.84
C PRO A 96 -14.49 9.46 56.30
N ALA A 97 -13.28 9.74 56.79
CA ALA A 97 -12.90 9.47 58.17
C ALA A 97 -13.95 10.07 59.11
N PRO A 98 -14.31 9.37 60.22
CA PRO A 98 -15.26 9.91 61.18
C PRO A 98 -14.66 11.21 61.72
N VAL A 99 -15.32 12.33 61.42
CA VAL A 99 -14.94 13.65 61.92
C VAL A 99 -15.00 13.57 63.44
N ALA A 100 -13.84 13.49 64.07
CA ALA A 100 -13.71 13.55 65.51
C ALA A 100 -14.34 14.86 65.99
N SER A 101 -15.37 14.72 66.82
CA SER A 101 -16.03 15.78 67.57
C SER A 101 -14.97 16.57 68.33
N GLN A 102 -14.66 17.78 67.86
CA GLN A 102 -13.89 18.75 68.64
C GLN A 102 -14.83 19.47 69.61
N PRO A 103 -14.35 19.82 70.82
CA PRO A 103 -15.18 20.26 71.96
C PRO A 103 -15.84 21.62 71.76
#